data_AF-A0A7C8E100-F1
#
_entry.id   AF-A0A7C8E100-F1
#
_cell.length_a   1.000
_cell.length_b   1.000
_cell.length_c   1.000
_cell.angle_alpha   90.00
_cell.angle_beta   90.00
_cell.angle_gamma   90.00
#
_symmetry.space_group_name_H-M   'P 1'
#
loop_
_entity.id
_entity.type
_entity.pdbx_description
1 polymer ?
#
loop_
_entity_poly.entity_id
_entity_poly.type
_entity_poly.pdbx_seq_one_letter_code
_entity_poly.pdbx_strand_id
1 'polypeptide(L)'
;VLPEGVWRSYESRLAQIPVFDAPDVALCISDQVKQLQADIQRCRERYPNARPVMVNLLPAACDLTDFSRYKDVDDLMGENGAGILPDLSYVVAAIDAGIPVINFTPNTVELPGICDLAVARGVPIAGRDGKTGQTYFKVVLASALKARGLYVDGWYSLNILGNADGLNLMNPDHACGKLDNKTRLLDDILGYPVGERYGQSAHKVHIDYYPPRGDAKEAGRESLKHLLPMLEEAGLTQ
;
A
#
# COMPACT_ATOMS: atom_id res chain seq x y z
N VAL A 1 10.86 16.15 7.44
CA VAL A 1 9.52 16.25 6.81
C VAL A 1 8.80 17.52 7.21
N LEU A 2 8.54 17.74 8.50
CA LEU A 2 7.85 18.94 8.98
C LEU A 2 8.85 20.08 9.23
N PRO A 3 8.49 21.35 8.92
CA PRO A 3 9.29 22.51 9.31
C PRO A 3 9.52 22.55 10.83
N GLU A 4 10.68 23.06 11.26
CA GLU A 4 11.06 23.09 12.69
C GLU A 4 9.99 23.76 13.57
N GLY A 5 9.45 24.90 13.13
CA GLY A 5 8.39 25.61 13.85
C GLY A 5 7.11 24.81 14.11
N VAL A 6 6.90 23.68 13.41
CA VAL A 6 5.74 22.80 13.59
C VAL A 6 6.00 21.72 14.64
N TRP A 7 7.19 21.10 14.66
CA TRP A 7 7.45 19.95 15.53
C TRP A 7 8.23 20.28 16.81
N ARG A 8 8.96 21.40 16.85
CA ARG A 8 9.89 21.74 17.96
C ARG A 8 9.20 21.78 19.32
N SER A 9 7.98 22.33 19.39
CA SER A 9 7.20 22.38 20.64
C SER A 9 6.76 20.99 21.15
N TYR A 10 6.80 19.97 20.29
CA TYR A 10 6.44 18.59 20.61
C TYR A 10 7.66 17.68 20.82
N GLU A 11 8.89 18.17 20.68
CA GLU A 11 10.13 17.39 20.74
C GLU A 11 10.20 16.53 22.00
N SER A 12 9.92 17.11 23.17
CA SER A 12 9.95 16.40 24.45
C SER A 12 8.94 15.25 24.52
N ARG A 13 7.77 15.40 23.89
CA ARG A 13 6.73 14.37 23.82
C ARG A 13 7.09 13.29 22.81
N LEU A 14 7.62 13.68 21.65
CA LEU A 14 8.08 12.75 20.61
C LEU A 14 9.23 11.87 21.11
N ALA A 15 10.18 12.44 21.85
CA ALA A 15 11.30 11.71 22.43
C ALA A 15 10.89 10.66 23.48
N GLN A 16 9.68 10.77 24.03
CA GLN A 16 9.15 9.79 24.98
C GLN A 16 8.44 8.62 24.29
N ILE A 17 8.16 8.70 22.98
CA ILE A 17 7.50 7.62 22.25
C ILE A 17 8.47 6.42 22.20
N PRO A 18 8.07 5.25 22.72
CA PRO A 18 8.92 4.08 22.66
C PRO A 18 9.10 3.62 21.21
N VAL A 19 10.34 3.32 20.84
CA VAL A 19 10.70 2.68 19.58
C VAL A 19 11.29 1.32 19.96
N PHE A 20 10.69 0.25 19.44
CA PHE A 20 11.12 -1.12 19.69
C PHE A 20 11.95 -1.61 18.51
N ASP A 21 12.90 -2.49 18.81
CA ASP A 21 13.70 -3.14 17.78
C ASP A 21 12.82 -4.09 16.97
N ALA A 22 13.01 -4.10 15.65
CA ALA A 22 12.34 -5.06 14.79
C ALA A 22 12.77 -6.50 15.16
N PRO A 23 11.89 -7.50 14.99
CA PRO A 23 12.26 -8.89 15.18
C PRO A 23 13.43 -9.30 14.26
N ASP A 24 14.30 -10.18 14.78
CA ASP A 24 15.36 -10.74 13.97
C ASP A 24 14.76 -11.64 12.88
N VAL A 25 15.05 -11.31 11.63
CA VAL A 25 14.56 -12.03 10.45
C VAL A 25 15.06 -13.47 10.39
N ALA A 26 16.15 -13.81 11.08
CA ALA A 26 16.68 -15.17 11.16
C ALA A 26 15.84 -16.09 12.07
N LEU A 27 14.98 -15.52 12.92
CA LEU A 27 14.05 -16.28 13.76
C LEU A 27 12.88 -16.80 12.94
N CYS A 28 12.29 -17.90 13.40
CA CYS A 28 11.02 -18.34 12.85
C CYS A 28 9.90 -17.35 13.20
N ILE A 29 8.84 -17.34 12.38
CA ILE A 29 7.73 -16.39 12.55
C ILE A 29 7.10 -16.51 13.94
N SER A 30 7.00 -17.72 14.51
CA SER A 30 6.50 -17.92 15.87
C SER A 30 7.33 -17.23 16.96
N ASP A 31 8.65 -17.20 16.83
CA ASP A 31 9.52 -16.53 17.80
C ASP A 31 9.49 -15.00 17.61
N GLN A 32 9.38 -14.53 16.37
CA GLN A 32 9.13 -13.11 16.09
C GLN A 32 7.80 -12.65 16.70
N VAL A 33 6.73 -13.45 16.57
CA VAL A 33 5.43 -13.16 17.19
C VAL A 33 5.53 -13.07 18.71
N LYS A 34 6.27 -13.96 19.36
CA LYS A 34 6.49 -13.90 20.82
C LYS A 34 7.18 -12.60 21.24
N GLN A 35 8.21 -12.17 20.49
CA GLN A 35 8.87 -10.89 20.74
C GLN A 35 7.88 -9.73 20.63
N LEU A 36 7.09 -9.71 19.55
CA LEU A 36 6.11 -8.65 19.30
C LEU A 36 4.96 -8.65 20.32
N GLN A 37 4.54 -9.81 20.80
CA GLN A 37 3.56 -9.91 21.89
C GLN A 37 4.09 -9.29 23.18
N ALA A 38 5.39 -9.45 23.48
CA ALA A 38 6.03 -8.76 24.60
C ALA A 38 6.06 -7.24 24.40
N ASP A 39 6.34 -6.76 23.17
CA ASP A 39 6.29 -5.34 22.82
C ASP A 39 4.88 -4.74 22.98
N ILE A 40 3.87 -5.45 22.49
CA ILE A 40 2.45 -5.09 22.64
C ILE A 40 2.08 -4.99 24.12
N GLN A 41 2.52 -5.94 24.94
CA GLN A 41 2.24 -5.94 26.36
C GLN A 41 2.88 -4.74 27.07
N ARG A 42 4.15 -4.43 26.76
CA ARG A 42 4.82 -3.21 27.24
C ARG A 42 4.06 -1.93 26.86
N CYS A 43 3.52 -1.87 25.64
CA CYS A 43 2.68 -0.75 25.22
C CYS A 43 1.38 -0.64 26.02
N ARG A 44 0.70 -1.77 26.28
CA ARG A 44 -0.53 -1.81 27.08
C ARG A 44 -0.31 -1.36 28.52
N GLU A 45 0.77 -1.80 29.14
CA GLU A 45 1.14 -1.40 30.50
C GLU A 45 1.41 0.10 30.58
N ARG A 46 2.07 0.65 29.57
CA ARG A 46 2.36 2.09 29.49
C ARG A 46 1.11 2.93 29.21
N TYR A 47 0.16 2.39 28.46
CA TYR A 47 -1.07 3.09 28.03
C TYR A 47 -2.32 2.28 28.38
N PRO A 48 -2.63 2.06 29.67
CA PRO A 48 -3.66 1.11 30.12
C PRO A 48 -5.09 1.48 29.69
N ASN A 49 -5.33 2.77 29.41
CA ASN A 49 -6.64 3.27 28.98
C ASN A 49 -6.73 3.47 27.45
N ALA A 50 -5.67 3.18 26.70
CA ALA A 50 -5.66 3.35 25.26
C ALA A 50 -6.28 2.13 24.55
N ARG A 51 -6.90 2.37 23.40
CA ARG A 51 -7.35 1.33 22.48
C ARG A 51 -6.33 1.21 21.36
N PRO A 52 -5.53 0.14 21.30
CA PRO A 52 -4.50 0.00 20.29
C PRO A 52 -5.12 -0.30 18.91
N VAL A 53 -4.45 0.20 17.86
CA VAL A 53 -4.69 -0.16 16.46
C VAL A 53 -3.31 -0.33 15.83
N MET A 54 -3.11 -1.42 15.10
CA MET A 54 -1.90 -1.62 14.31
C MET A 54 -2.07 -0.95 12.95
N VAL A 55 -1.11 -0.10 12.56
CA VAL A 55 -1.03 0.47 11.22
C VAL A 55 0.26 -0.01 10.58
N ASN A 56 0.15 -0.87 9.57
CA ASN A 56 1.29 -1.37 8.83
C ASN A 56 1.79 -0.31 7.84
N LEU A 57 3.03 0.14 8.04
CA LEU A 57 3.74 1.08 7.18
C LEU A 57 5.10 0.52 6.75
N LEU A 58 5.29 -0.81 6.85
CA LEU A 58 6.52 -1.45 6.45
C LEU A 58 6.79 -1.28 4.94
N PRO A 59 8.07 -1.29 4.53
CA PRO A 59 8.42 -1.21 3.12
C PRO A 59 7.73 -2.29 2.28
N ALA A 60 7.44 -1.97 1.02
CA ALA A 60 6.99 -2.97 0.07
C ALA A 60 8.04 -4.08 -0.03
N ALA A 61 7.64 -5.32 0.20
CA ALA A 61 8.48 -6.51 0.06
C ALA A 61 8.05 -7.29 -1.18
N CYS A 62 9.01 -7.91 -1.87
CA CYS A 62 8.69 -8.76 -3.01
C CYS A 62 7.96 -10.01 -2.54
N ASP A 63 6.74 -10.21 -3.03
CA ASP A 63 5.92 -11.38 -2.79
C ASP A 63 6.43 -12.55 -3.66
N LEU A 64 7.60 -13.09 -3.30
CA LEU A 64 8.23 -14.23 -4.00
C LEU A 64 7.77 -15.59 -3.44
N THR A 65 7.01 -15.57 -2.35
CA THR A 65 6.57 -16.78 -1.66
C THR A 65 5.26 -17.27 -2.25
N ASP A 66 5.23 -18.48 -2.78
CA ASP A 66 3.96 -19.13 -3.11
C ASP A 66 3.25 -19.55 -1.82
N PHE A 67 2.35 -18.69 -1.33
CA PHE A 67 1.61 -18.94 -0.09
C PHE A 67 0.61 -20.09 -0.19
N SER A 68 0.32 -20.61 -1.39
CA SER A 68 -0.56 -21.79 -1.56
C SER A 68 0.06 -23.08 -0.99
N ARG A 69 1.38 -23.07 -0.73
CA ARG A 69 2.09 -24.21 -0.13
C ARG A 69 1.81 -24.41 1.36
N TYR A 70 1.30 -23.39 2.04
CA TYR A 70 0.97 -23.44 3.46
C TYR A 70 -0.49 -23.81 3.64
N LYS A 71 -0.75 -24.85 4.42
CA LYS A 71 -2.13 -25.35 4.63
C LYS A 71 -2.94 -24.46 5.55
N ASP A 72 -2.27 -23.90 6.56
CA ASP A 72 -2.85 -23.04 7.56
C ASP A 72 -1.79 -22.06 8.10
N VAL A 73 -2.19 -21.23 9.07
CA VAL A 73 -1.28 -20.28 9.72
C VAL A 73 -0.20 -21.01 10.52
N ASP A 74 -0.50 -22.17 11.13
CA ASP A 74 0.46 -22.87 11.97
C ASP A 74 1.65 -23.40 11.15
N ASP A 75 1.40 -23.88 9.93
CA ASP A 75 2.45 -24.23 8.95
C ASP A 75 3.33 -23.01 8.62
N LEU A 76 2.73 -21.82 8.47
CA LEU A 76 3.46 -20.57 8.23
C LEU A 76 4.30 -20.15 9.45
N MET A 77 3.81 -20.37 10.67
CA MET A 77 4.47 -19.97 11.91
C MET A 77 5.82 -20.66 12.15
N GLY A 78 6.01 -21.85 11.57
CA GLY A 78 7.26 -22.62 11.65
C GLY A 78 8.38 -22.13 10.73
N GLU A 79 8.06 -21.29 9.75
CA GLU A 79 9.02 -20.87 8.73
C GLU A 79 9.98 -19.79 9.24
N ASN A 80 11.16 -19.73 8.63
CA ASN A 80 12.11 -18.65 8.86
C ASN A 80 11.57 -17.34 8.24
N GLY A 81 11.69 -16.22 8.96
CA GLY A 81 11.28 -14.92 8.43
C GLY A 81 12.10 -14.46 7.22
N ALA A 82 13.32 -15.00 7.06
CA ALA A 82 14.15 -14.76 5.89
C ALA A 82 13.54 -15.40 4.64
N GLY A 83 12.85 -14.59 3.83
CA GLY A 83 12.24 -15.01 2.55
C GLY A 83 10.70 -15.04 2.55
N ILE A 84 10.07 -14.52 3.60
CA ILE A 84 8.63 -14.31 3.72
C ILE A 84 8.37 -12.80 3.96
N LEU A 85 7.13 -12.34 3.77
CA LEU A 85 6.74 -10.96 4.06
C LEU A 85 6.99 -10.63 5.55
N PRO A 86 7.83 -9.63 5.88
CA PRO A 86 8.22 -9.33 7.28
C PRO A 86 7.02 -8.86 8.11
N ASP A 87 6.00 -8.32 7.46
CA ASP A 87 4.77 -7.82 8.06
C ASP A 87 3.94 -8.92 8.73
N LEU A 88 4.10 -10.19 8.32
CA LEU A 88 3.24 -11.29 8.76
C LEU A 88 3.33 -11.54 10.26
N SER A 89 4.53 -11.50 10.85
CA SER A 89 4.69 -11.66 12.30
C SER A 89 4.02 -10.53 13.08
N TYR A 90 4.05 -9.29 12.56
CA TYR A 90 3.31 -8.16 13.15
C TYR A 90 1.80 -8.35 13.09
N VAL A 91 1.28 -8.77 11.93
CA VAL A 91 -0.16 -8.99 11.73
C VAL A 91 -0.68 -10.10 12.62
N VAL A 92 0.02 -11.24 12.68
CA VAL A 92 -0.35 -12.37 13.57
C VAL A 92 -0.32 -11.94 15.03
N ALA A 93 0.75 -11.27 15.48
CA ALA A 93 0.87 -10.80 16.86
C ALA A 93 -0.26 -9.83 17.24
N ALA A 94 -0.65 -8.93 16.34
CA ALA A 94 -1.77 -8.02 16.55
C ALA A 94 -3.11 -8.76 16.65
N ILE A 95 -3.38 -9.71 15.75
CA ILE A 95 -4.61 -10.50 15.77
C ILE A 95 -4.72 -11.32 17.05
N ASP A 96 -3.66 -12.02 17.46
CA ASP A 96 -3.63 -12.79 18.71
C ASP A 96 -3.84 -11.91 19.94
N ALA A 97 -3.34 -10.67 19.90
CA ALA A 97 -3.56 -9.70 20.95
C ALA A 97 -4.96 -9.05 20.91
N GLY A 98 -5.80 -9.31 19.90
CA GLY A 98 -7.10 -8.67 19.74
C GLY A 98 -7.03 -7.23 19.23
N ILE A 99 -5.99 -6.86 18.49
CA ILE A 99 -5.70 -5.51 18.02
C ILE A 99 -6.13 -5.39 16.54
N PRO A 100 -7.05 -4.47 16.20
CA PRO A 100 -7.41 -4.18 14.81
C PRO A 100 -6.20 -3.85 13.93
N VAL A 101 -6.19 -4.34 12.69
CA VAL A 101 -5.07 -4.17 11.76
C VAL A 101 -5.50 -3.31 10.57
N ILE A 102 -4.72 -2.27 10.27
CA ILE A 102 -4.83 -1.48 9.04
C ILE A 102 -3.56 -1.72 8.23
N ASN A 103 -3.70 -2.43 7.11
CA ASN A 103 -2.62 -2.64 6.17
C ASN A 103 -2.55 -1.48 5.16
N PHE A 104 -1.57 -0.59 5.33
CA PHE A 104 -1.38 0.54 4.43
C PHE A 104 -0.30 0.28 3.37
N THR A 105 0.35 -0.88 3.42
CA THR A 105 1.41 -1.30 2.49
C THR A 105 0.80 -2.06 1.30
N PRO A 106 1.53 -2.21 0.18
CA PRO A 106 1.13 -3.08 -0.90
C PRO A 106 1.60 -4.51 -0.67
N ASN A 107 1.84 -4.99 0.57
CA ASN A 107 2.21 -6.38 0.85
C ASN A 107 0.96 -7.23 1.09
N THR A 108 0.97 -8.50 0.65
CA THR A 108 -0.20 -9.39 0.69
C THR A 108 -0.27 -10.10 2.05
N VAL A 109 -0.64 -9.38 3.11
CA VAL A 109 -0.72 -9.98 4.45
C VAL A 109 -2.07 -10.65 4.71
N GLU A 110 -3.10 -10.31 3.93
CA GLU A 110 -4.46 -10.85 4.02
C GLU A 110 -4.56 -12.25 3.37
N LEU A 111 -3.63 -13.14 3.70
CA LEU A 111 -3.64 -14.53 3.25
C LEU A 111 -4.85 -15.27 3.83
N PRO A 112 -5.39 -16.31 3.16
CA PRO A 112 -6.58 -17.03 3.63
C PRO A 112 -6.48 -17.48 5.09
N GLY A 113 -5.37 -18.11 5.49
CA GLY A 113 -5.18 -18.54 6.89
C GLY A 113 -5.16 -17.37 7.88
N ILE A 114 -4.56 -16.23 7.51
CA ILE A 114 -4.52 -15.03 8.37
C ILE A 114 -5.93 -14.44 8.52
N CYS A 115 -6.72 -14.42 7.45
CA CYS A 115 -8.12 -14.01 7.48
C CYS A 115 -8.95 -14.93 8.38
N ASP A 116 -8.76 -16.25 8.28
CA ASP A 116 -9.46 -17.24 9.12
C ASP A 116 -9.11 -17.05 10.60
N LEU A 117 -7.83 -16.82 10.92
CA LEU A 117 -7.38 -16.50 12.27
C LEU A 117 -8.06 -15.22 12.79
N ALA A 118 -8.12 -14.17 11.97
CA ALA A 118 -8.75 -12.90 12.35
C ALA A 118 -10.25 -13.05 12.62
N VAL A 119 -10.95 -13.82 11.78
CA VAL A 119 -12.37 -14.16 11.97
C VAL A 119 -12.55 -14.95 13.27
N ALA A 120 -11.72 -15.96 13.52
CA ALA A 120 -11.79 -16.77 14.74
C ALA A 120 -11.55 -15.95 16.02
N ARG A 121 -10.70 -14.92 15.95
CA ARG A 121 -10.41 -13.99 17.06
C ARG A 121 -11.37 -12.80 17.14
N GLY A 122 -12.25 -12.61 16.16
CA GLY A 122 -13.14 -11.45 16.07
C GLY A 122 -12.41 -10.12 15.85
N VAL A 123 -11.25 -10.14 15.18
CA VAL A 123 -10.41 -8.96 14.94
C VAL A 123 -10.61 -8.43 13.52
N PRO A 124 -10.97 -7.15 13.33
CA PRO A 124 -11.10 -6.58 12.00
C PRO A 124 -9.73 -6.29 11.38
N ILE A 125 -9.62 -6.59 10.08
CA ILE A 125 -8.49 -6.22 9.22
C ILE A 125 -9.02 -5.34 8.07
N ALA A 126 -8.34 -4.24 7.77
CA ALA A 126 -8.67 -3.35 6.66
C ALA A 126 -7.42 -3.00 5.85
N GLY A 127 -7.55 -2.88 4.53
CA GLY A 127 -6.43 -2.71 3.61
C GLY A 127 -6.78 -3.19 2.20
N ARG A 128 -5.85 -3.22 1.24
CA ARG A 128 -4.41 -2.88 1.32
C ARG A 128 -4.08 -1.65 0.46
N ASP A 129 -2.82 -1.23 0.49
CA ASP A 129 -2.25 -0.14 -0.32
C ASP A 129 -2.99 1.21 -0.12
N GLY A 130 -2.52 1.97 0.88
CA GLY A 130 -3.09 3.26 1.22
C GLY A 130 -3.21 4.19 0.01
N LYS A 131 -4.45 4.48 -0.41
CA LYS A 131 -4.72 5.37 -1.55
C LYS A 131 -4.38 6.82 -1.18
N THR A 132 -3.14 7.22 -1.43
CA THR A 132 -2.64 8.58 -1.14
C THR A 132 -2.52 9.42 -2.41
N GLY A 133 -2.93 10.69 -2.31
CA GLY A 133 -2.72 11.74 -3.32
C GLY A 133 -3.18 11.38 -4.74
N GLN A 134 -2.23 10.97 -5.59
CA GLN A 134 -2.44 10.75 -7.03
C GLN A 134 -3.50 9.68 -7.32
N THR A 135 -3.49 8.54 -6.61
CA THR A 135 -4.47 7.47 -6.86
C THR A 135 -5.90 7.95 -6.59
N TYR A 136 -6.09 8.78 -5.56
CA TYR A 136 -7.39 9.39 -5.28
C TYR A 136 -7.82 10.36 -6.39
N PHE A 137 -6.91 11.23 -6.83
CA PHE A 137 -7.20 12.18 -7.92
C PHE A 137 -7.55 11.45 -9.22
N LYS A 138 -6.79 10.41 -9.56
CA LYS A 138 -7.05 9.54 -10.71
C LYS A 138 -8.43 8.89 -10.65
N VAL A 139 -8.84 8.38 -9.49
CA VAL A 139 -10.18 7.79 -9.31
C VAL A 139 -11.28 8.83 -9.55
N VAL A 140 -11.14 10.02 -8.96
CA VAL A 140 -12.12 11.10 -9.10
C VAL A 140 -12.22 11.56 -10.56
N LEU A 141 -11.09 11.80 -11.22
CA LEU A 141 -11.05 12.31 -12.58
C LEU A 141 -11.55 11.27 -13.59
N ALA A 142 -11.10 10.01 -13.49
CA ALA A 142 -11.57 8.93 -14.37
C ALA A 142 -13.09 8.70 -14.22
N SER A 143 -13.60 8.71 -12.99
CA SER A 143 -15.05 8.58 -12.74
C SER A 143 -15.84 9.75 -13.34
N ALA A 144 -15.33 10.99 -13.23
CA ALA A 144 -15.97 12.16 -13.80
C ALA A 144 -15.96 12.19 -15.34
N LEU A 145 -14.87 11.72 -15.98
CA LEU A 145 -14.79 11.58 -17.44
C LEU A 145 -15.80 10.54 -17.94
N LYS A 146 -15.87 9.37 -17.29
CA LYS A 146 -16.86 8.33 -17.59
C LYS A 146 -18.29 8.84 -17.46
N ALA A 147 -18.60 9.55 -16.37
CA ALA A 147 -19.93 10.09 -16.13
C ALA A 147 -20.38 11.10 -17.21
N ARG A 148 -19.44 11.70 -17.96
CA ARG A 148 -19.71 12.60 -19.08
C ARG A 148 -19.62 11.92 -20.46
N GLY A 149 -19.43 10.59 -20.51
CA GLY A 149 -19.26 9.86 -21.76
C GLY A 149 -17.97 10.19 -22.50
N LEU A 150 -16.94 10.69 -21.80
CA LEU A 150 -15.65 11.02 -22.42
C LEU A 150 -14.74 9.79 -22.44
N TYR A 151 -14.29 9.44 -23.64
CA TYR A 151 -13.44 8.27 -23.88
C TYR A 151 -11.96 8.58 -23.66
N VAL A 152 -11.30 7.77 -22.83
CA VAL A 152 -9.90 7.92 -22.43
C VAL A 152 -9.00 7.03 -23.27
N ASP A 153 -8.34 7.65 -24.27
CA ASP A 153 -7.40 6.96 -25.16
C ASP A 153 -6.04 6.63 -24.51
N GLY A 154 -5.64 7.38 -23.47
CA GLY A 154 -4.33 7.19 -22.82
C GLY A 154 -4.22 7.95 -21.51
N TRP A 155 -3.40 7.43 -20.60
CA TRP A 155 -3.19 8.03 -19.27
C TRP A 155 -1.73 7.90 -18.84
N TYR A 156 -1.07 9.02 -18.59
CA TYR A 156 0.33 9.05 -18.17
C TYR A 156 0.45 9.59 -16.76
N SER A 157 1.11 8.85 -15.87
CA SER A 157 1.33 9.20 -14.46
C SER A 157 2.83 9.28 -14.17
N LEU A 158 3.34 10.43 -13.74
CA LEU A 158 4.72 10.57 -13.27
C LEU A 158 4.74 10.87 -11.77
N ASN A 159 5.53 10.13 -11.01
CA ASN A 159 5.75 10.36 -9.59
C ASN A 159 7.24 10.56 -9.33
N ILE A 160 7.63 11.70 -8.76
CA ILE A 160 9.02 11.99 -8.39
C ILE A 160 9.12 11.93 -6.85
N LEU A 161 10.02 11.09 -6.33
CA LEU A 161 10.21 10.82 -4.89
C LEU A 161 11.68 10.92 -4.52
N GLY A 162 12.02 11.53 -3.38
CA GLY A 162 13.42 11.66 -2.92
C GLY A 162 13.73 10.96 -1.60
N ASN A 163 12.78 10.23 -1.03
CA ASN A 163 12.89 9.55 0.25
C ASN A 163 13.19 8.06 0.10
N ALA A 164 13.28 7.34 1.21
CA ALA A 164 13.57 5.91 1.24
C ALA A 164 12.54 5.05 0.46
N ASP A 165 11.28 5.49 0.38
CA ASP A 165 10.27 4.84 -0.48
C ASP A 165 10.64 5.00 -1.96
N GLY A 166 11.05 6.19 -2.39
CA GLY A 166 11.57 6.42 -3.74
C GLY A 166 12.81 5.57 -4.07
N LEU A 167 13.73 5.43 -3.12
CA LEU A 167 14.94 4.60 -3.29
C LEU A 167 14.59 3.10 -3.39
N ASN A 168 13.69 2.60 -2.54
CA ASN A 168 13.25 1.20 -2.59
C ASN A 168 12.48 0.88 -3.89
N LEU A 169 11.76 1.84 -4.44
CA LEU A 169 10.98 1.67 -5.68
C LEU A 169 11.82 1.72 -6.96
N MET A 170 13.12 2.05 -6.86
CA MET A 170 14.06 1.89 -7.98
C MET A 170 14.46 0.43 -8.21
N ASN A 171 14.18 -0.46 -7.25
CA ASN A 171 14.39 -1.89 -7.44
C ASN A 171 13.27 -2.48 -8.33
N PRO A 172 13.59 -3.04 -9.51
CA PRO A 172 12.60 -3.56 -10.46
C PRO A 172 11.60 -4.55 -9.84
N ASP A 173 12.07 -5.40 -8.91
CA ASP A 173 11.25 -6.43 -8.30
C ASP A 173 10.17 -5.85 -7.37
N HIS A 174 10.46 -4.72 -6.71
CA HIS A 174 9.50 -4.04 -5.81
C HIS A 174 8.52 -3.13 -6.57
N ALA A 175 8.88 -2.69 -7.77
CA ALA A 175 8.06 -1.82 -8.60
C ALA A 175 6.86 -2.57 -9.23
N CYS A 176 7.03 -3.85 -9.59
CA CYS A 176 6.04 -4.67 -10.29
C CYS A 176 4.67 -4.70 -9.57
N GLY A 177 4.65 -4.95 -8.26
CA GLY A 177 3.40 -5.04 -7.49
C GLY A 177 2.60 -3.73 -7.43
N LYS A 178 3.27 -2.57 -7.36
CA LYS A 178 2.60 -1.25 -7.35
C LYS A 178 2.17 -0.81 -8.75
N LEU A 179 2.87 -1.22 -9.80
CA LEU A 179 2.56 -0.87 -11.20
C LEU A 179 1.30 -1.58 -11.72
N ASP A 180 1.17 -2.87 -11.42
CA ASP A 180 0.03 -3.68 -11.86
C ASP A 180 -1.29 -3.22 -11.21
N ASN A 181 -1.28 -2.99 -9.90
CA ASN A 181 -2.47 -2.52 -9.16
C ASN A 181 -2.93 -1.13 -9.60
N LYS A 182 -2.00 -0.21 -9.90
CA LYS A 182 -2.36 1.13 -10.39
C LYS A 182 -2.92 1.10 -11.80
N THR A 183 -2.55 0.11 -12.60
CA THR A 183 -3.01 -0.03 -13.98
C THR A 183 -4.43 -0.54 -14.05
N ARG A 184 -4.71 -1.65 -13.35
CA ARG A 184 -6.05 -2.27 -13.33
C ARG A 184 -7.14 -1.34 -12.80
N LEU A 185 -6.83 -0.52 -11.80
CA LEU A 185 -7.79 0.42 -11.21
C LEU A 185 -8.44 1.36 -12.25
N LEU A 186 -7.70 1.78 -13.28
CA LEU A 186 -8.24 2.71 -14.29
C LEU A 186 -9.22 2.00 -15.22
N ASP A 187 -8.85 0.79 -15.64
CA ASP A 187 -9.66 -0.04 -16.52
C ASP A 187 -10.97 -0.44 -15.82
N ASP A 188 -10.90 -0.77 -14.53
CA ASP A 188 -12.09 -1.07 -13.70
C ASP A 188 -13.06 0.12 -13.62
N ILE A 189 -12.53 1.34 -13.43
CA ILE A 189 -13.34 2.55 -13.35
C ILE A 189 -13.99 2.84 -14.70
N LEU A 190 -13.21 2.83 -15.79
CA LEU A 190 -13.68 3.20 -17.12
C LEU A 190 -14.54 2.10 -17.77
N GLY A 191 -14.32 0.84 -17.42
CA GLY A 191 -14.99 -0.34 -17.97
C GLY A 191 -14.37 -0.87 -19.26
N TYR A 192 -13.18 -0.41 -19.63
CA TYR A 192 -12.41 -0.85 -20.80
C TYR A 192 -10.90 -0.62 -20.59
N PRO A 193 -10.02 -1.37 -21.27
CA PRO A 193 -8.58 -1.14 -21.19
C PRO A 193 -8.17 0.20 -21.82
N VAL A 194 -7.47 1.05 -21.06
CA VAL A 194 -6.96 2.31 -21.61
C VAL A 194 -5.90 2.03 -22.67
N GLY A 195 -6.14 2.52 -23.89
CA GLY A 195 -5.28 2.28 -25.06
C GLY A 195 -5.72 1.12 -25.95
N GLU A 196 -6.89 0.50 -25.68
CA GLU A 196 -7.46 -0.57 -26.52
C GLU A 196 -7.42 -0.26 -28.02
N ARG A 197 -7.69 0.99 -28.42
CA ARG A 197 -7.64 1.44 -29.83
C ARG A 197 -6.25 1.35 -30.47
N TYR A 198 -5.20 1.33 -29.67
CA TYR A 198 -3.81 1.20 -30.14
C TYR A 198 -3.31 -0.26 -30.08
N GLY A 199 -4.16 -1.21 -29.67
CA GLY A 199 -3.81 -2.62 -29.52
C GLY A 199 -2.81 -2.92 -28.39
N GLN A 200 -2.54 -1.93 -27.53
CA GLN A 200 -1.61 -2.03 -26.39
C GLN A 200 -2.03 -1.06 -25.29
N SER A 201 -1.67 -1.36 -24.03
CA SER A 201 -1.95 -0.45 -22.92
C SER A 201 -1.28 0.91 -23.14
N ALA A 202 -2.08 1.97 -23.10
CA ALA A 202 -1.63 3.36 -23.14
C ALA A 202 -1.68 4.02 -21.75
N HIS A 203 -1.84 3.22 -20.70
CA HIS A 203 -1.69 3.67 -19.32
C HIS A 203 -0.27 3.41 -18.82
N LYS A 204 0.49 4.48 -18.61
CA LYS A 204 1.89 4.41 -18.16
C LYS A 204 2.05 5.08 -16.81
N VAL A 205 2.73 4.40 -15.89
CA VAL A 205 3.11 4.95 -14.59
C VAL A 205 4.63 4.91 -14.48
N HIS A 206 5.24 6.07 -14.23
CA HIS A 206 6.67 6.21 -13.98
C HIS A 206 6.89 6.73 -12.55
N ILE A 207 7.91 6.17 -11.89
CA ILE A 207 8.36 6.59 -10.57
C ILE A 207 9.85 6.90 -10.69
N ASP A 208 10.22 8.17 -10.49
CA ASP A 208 11.60 8.64 -10.60
C ASP A 208 12.13 8.99 -9.21
N TYR A 209 13.30 8.44 -8.87
CA TYR A 209 14.01 8.81 -7.65
C TYR A 209 14.84 10.08 -7.84
N TYR A 210 14.54 11.12 -7.06
CA TYR A 210 15.22 12.40 -7.08
C TYR A 210 15.54 12.87 -5.65
N PRO A 211 16.73 12.55 -5.12
CA PRO A 211 17.10 12.79 -3.71
C PRO A 211 16.83 14.22 -3.19
N PRO A 212 17.06 15.31 -3.96
CA PRO A 212 16.85 16.66 -3.46
C PRO A 212 15.40 16.97 -3.04
N ARG A 213 14.42 16.16 -3.45
CA ARG A 213 13.00 16.31 -3.06
C ARG A 213 12.68 15.79 -1.66
N GLY A 214 13.48 14.88 -1.09
CA GLY A 214 13.12 14.19 0.16
C GLY A 214 11.70 13.60 0.11
N ASP A 215 10.88 13.84 1.14
CA ASP A 215 9.49 13.36 1.24
C ASP A 215 8.47 14.14 0.39
N ALA A 216 8.88 15.24 -0.24
CA ALA A 216 7.96 16.09 -1.00
C ALA A 216 7.62 15.46 -2.36
N LYS A 217 6.83 14.39 -2.33
CA LYS A 217 6.34 13.68 -3.52
C LYS A 217 5.71 14.67 -4.51
N GLU A 218 6.18 14.65 -5.74
CA GLU A 218 5.56 15.36 -6.84
C GLU A 218 4.87 14.35 -7.76
N ALA A 219 3.56 14.50 -7.94
CA ALA A 219 2.86 13.83 -9.02
C ALA A 219 2.84 14.79 -10.22
N GLY A 220 3.82 14.65 -11.11
CA GLY A 220 3.96 15.50 -12.30
C GLY A 220 2.97 15.09 -13.38
N ARG A 221 2.11 16.02 -13.81
CA ARG A 221 1.26 15.98 -15.02
C ARG A 221 0.58 14.65 -15.35
N GLU A 222 -0.71 14.56 -15.04
CA GLU A 222 -1.61 13.69 -15.80
C GLU A 222 -1.85 14.30 -17.19
N SER A 223 -1.20 13.74 -18.22
CA SER A 223 -1.45 14.14 -19.60
C SER A 223 -2.54 13.26 -20.18
N LEU A 224 -3.77 13.79 -20.21
CA LEU A 224 -4.91 13.21 -20.91
C LEU A 224 -4.91 13.72 -22.35
N LYS A 225 -4.85 12.81 -23.32
CA LYS A 225 -5.14 13.15 -24.72
C LYS A 225 -6.61 12.84 -24.97
N HIS A 226 -7.45 13.86 -25.15
CA HIS A 226 -8.79 13.74 -25.74
C HIS A 226 -8.95 14.82 -26.80
N LEU A 227 -9.45 14.44 -27.96
CA LEU A 227 -10.21 15.32 -28.83
C LEU A 227 -10.95 14.46 -29.86
N LEU A 228 -12.20 14.14 -29.54
CA LEU A 228 -13.31 14.09 -30.50
C LEU A 228 -14.62 14.07 -29.70
N PRO A 229 -15.54 15.03 -29.88
CA PRO A 229 -16.88 14.92 -29.32
C PRO A 229 -17.60 13.73 -29.96
N MET A 230 -18.31 12.93 -29.15
CA MET A 230 -19.25 11.90 -29.60
C MET A 230 -20.49 12.49 -30.32
N LEU A 231 -20.30 13.50 -31.17
CA LEU A 231 -21.38 14.17 -31.92
C LEU A 231 -21.43 13.78 -33.41
N GLU A 232 -20.43 13.07 -33.94
CA GLU A 232 -20.46 12.63 -35.35
C GLU A 232 -21.26 11.33 -35.60
N GLU A 233 -21.60 10.55 -34.55
CA GLU A 233 -22.43 9.34 -34.71
C GLU A 233 -23.94 9.58 -34.50
N ALA A 234 -24.37 10.81 -34.15
CA ALA A 234 -25.78 11.14 -33.92
C ALA A 234 -26.48 11.87 -35.09
N GLY A 235 -25.80 12.12 -36.21
CA GLY A 235 -26.44 12.58 -37.45
C GLY A 235 -27.26 13.88 -37.34
N LEU A 236 -26.83 14.84 -36.51
CA LEU A 236 -27.54 16.12 -36.30
C LEU A 236 -26.62 17.33 -36.53
N THR A 237 -26.23 17.55 -37.79
CA THR A 237 -25.91 18.88 -38.30
C THR A 237 -26.43 18.96 -39.74
N GLN A 238 -27.51 19.74 -39.94
CA GLN A 238 -27.80 20.41 -41.20
C GLN A 238 -26.91 21.64 -41.32
#